data_AF-A0A5N7ZB70-F1
#
_entry.id   AF-A0A5N7ZB70-F1
#
_cell.length_a   1.000
_cell.length_b   1.000
_cell.length_c   1.000
_cell.angle_alpha   90.00
_cell.angle_beta   90.00
_cell.angle_gamma   90.00
#
_symmetry.space_group_name_H-M   'P 1'
#
loop_
_entity.id
_entity.type
_entity.pdbx_description
1 polymer ?
#
loop_
_entity_poly.entity_id
_entity_poly.type
_entity_poly.pdbx_seq_one_letter_code
_entity_poly.pdbx_strand_id
1 'polypeptide(L)'
;MENLEDYKDDIRKRKLKFPELADDYFANLINGAYNEYESEYDDPEEFRSTILKENPEHLFGFWKCMYSDTIQQDFYVSNESWIIPPESDLNEILRKHSSIEEFNLEEGNIFSLNGGYYVINENYLLRVSFPALAKAFQCVSHVFNQEQSLLERHDWLYDLKSINTISISDYANFILFTINGYKIILWHQYKLTFSDINLLNRNAAAIFNITSALIGLKDSISCNWSQLNDESFEELCYDIIYYDPKFDNKTIRKMGKSRSRDGGRDIVVYTHERIGYKAEKFIFQCKLIKSDSSLTATKVLDISDIVEQYEADGYGIFTSGVIDATLFDKIDKIANKRQLKIALSSKYEMERDLSMLPKLRDRYFK
;
A
#
# COMPACT_ATOMS: atom_id res chain seq x y z
N MET A 1 23.14 -37.69 39.29
CA MET A 1 22.16 -36.66 38.90
C MET A 1 22.53 -35.30 39.49
N GLU A 2 22.90 -35.18 40.77
CA GLU A 2 23.43 -33.93 41.38
C GLU A 2 24.49 -33.23 40.52
N ASN A 3 25.52 -33.95 40.06
CA ASN A 3 26.62 -33.39 39.25
C ASN A 3 26.23 -32.79 37.89
N LEU A 4 25.06 -33.13 37.32
CA LEU A 4 24.61 -32.58 36.03
C LEU A 4 23.80 -31.30 36.22
N GLU A 5 22.94 -31.27 37.24
CA GLU A 5 22.17 -30.08 37.62
C GLU A 5 23.10 -28.98 38.14
N ASP A 6 24.05 -29.33 39.01
CA ASP A 6 25.08 -28.39 39.49
C ASP A 6 25.93 -27.82 38.34
N TYR A 7 26.27 -28.67 37.36
CA TYR A 7 27.02 -28.25 36.18
C TYR A 7 26.20 -27.36 35.24
N LYS A 8 24.89 -27.63 35.06
CA LYS A 8 23.98 -26.77 34.29
C LYS A 8 23.85 -25.39 34.95
N ASP A 9 23.71 -25.35 36.26
CA ASP A 9 23.63 -24.10 37.03
C ASP A 9 24.93 -23.31 36.97
N ASP A 10 26.09 -23.99 37.01
CA ASP A 10 27.39 -23.35 36.84
C ASP A 10 27.62 -22.84 35.42
N ILE A 11 27.12 -23.53 34.39
CA ILE A 11 27.17 -23.03 33.01
C ILE A 11 26.34 -21.77 32.86
N ARG A 12 25.13 -21.73 33.40
CA ARG A 12 24.23 -20.56 33.33
C ARG A 12 24.83 -19.32 33.98
N LYS A 13 25.76 -19.49 34.93
CA LYS A 13 26.46 -18.38 35.62
C LYS A 13 27.73 -17.91 34.91
N ARG A 14 28.19 -18.61 33.87
CA ARG A 14 29.43 -18.25 33.17
C ARG A 14 29.15 -17.18 32.13
N LYS A 15 29.94 -16.11 32.17
CA LYS A 15 29.99 -15.13 31.08
C LYS A 15 30.50 -15.80 29.81
N LEU A 16 29.69 -15.76 28.77
CA LEU A 16 30.08 -16.20 27.44
C LEU A 16 31.16 -15.26 26.89
N LYS A 17 32.21 -15.85 26.30
CA LYS A 17 33.28 -15.06 25.64
C LYS A 17 32.87 -14.54 24.27
N PHE A 18 31.92 -15.20 23.61
CA PHE A 18 31.40 -14.87 22.28
C PHE A 18 29.86 -14.93 22.30
N PRO A 19 29.18 -13.95 22.93
CA PRO A 19 27.73 -13.93 23.00
C PRO A 19 27.04 -13.93 21.62
N GLU A 20 27.67 -13.31 20.62
CA GLU A 20 27.18 -13.27 19.23
C GLU A 20 27.04 -14.66 18.61
N LEU A 21 28.00 -15.57 18.85
CA LEU A 21 27.94 -16.93 18.31
C LEU A 21 26.82 -17.74 18.98
N ALA A 22 26.55 -17.46 20.25
CA ALA A 22 25.44 -18.07 20.96
C ALA A 22 24.09 -17.55 20.45
N ASP A 23 23.96 -16.24 20.18
CA ASP A 23 22.76 -15.68 19.54
C ASP A 23 22.55 -16.26 18.13
N ASP A 24 23.60 -16.40 17.31
CA ASP A 24 23.52 -17.06 15.98
C ASP A 24 23.07 -18.53 16.08
N TYR A 25 23.53 -19.25 17.11
CA TYR A 25 23.10 -20.61 17.38
C TYR A 25 21.60 -20.64 17.72
N PHE A 26 21.14 -19.77 18.62
CA PHE A 26 19.72 -19.72 19.00
C PHE A 26 18.81 -19.28 17.86
N ALA A 27 19.26 -18.35 17.01
CA ALA A 27 18.55 -17.99 15.78
C ALA A 27 18.30 -19.20 14.88
N ASN A 28 19.33 -20.02 14.62
CA ASN A 28 19.19 -21.22 13.81
C ASN A 28 18.37 -22.32 14.50
N LEU A 29 18.55 -22.49 15.80
CA LEU A 29 17.85 -23.50 16.59
C LEU A 29 16.35 -23.20 16.67
N ILE A 30 15.99 -22.00 17.09
CA ILE A 30 14.62 -21.61 17.43
C ILE A 30 13.83 -21.20 16.18
N ASN A 31 14.41 -20.41 15.28
CA ASN A 31 13.72 -19.96 14.07
C ASN A 31 13.93 -20.88 12.85
N GLY A 32 14.73 -21.95 12.99
CA GLY A 32 14.95 -22.97 11.95
C GLY A 32 14.61 -24.38 12.42
N ALA A 33 15.46 -24.96 13.27
CA ALA A 33 15.47 -26.40 13.55
C ALA A 33 14.33 -26.91 14.45
N TYR A 34 13.73 -26.07 15.30
CA TYR A 34 12.64 -26.50 16.20
C TYR A 34 11.45 -27.13 15.46
N ASN A 35 11.12 -26.64 14.26
CA ASN A 35 10.06 -27.26 13.44
C ASN A 35 10.43 -28.66 12.96
N GLU A 36 11.72 -28.91 12.67
CA GLU A 36 12.23 -30.22 12.26
C GLU A 36 12.26 -31.17 13.45
N TYR A 37 12.78 -30.72 14.59
CA TYR A 37 12.80 -31.52 15.82
C TYR A 37 11.41 -31.88 16.31
N GLU A 38 10.45 -30.94 16.26
CA GLU A 38 9.07 -31.24 16.62
C GLU A 38 8.48 -32.39 15.79
N SER A 39 8.84 -32.48 14.50
CA SER A 39 8.36 -33.53 13.60
C SER A 39 8.99 -34.91 13.85
N GLU A 40 10.11 -34.97 14.56
CA GLU A 40 10.85 -36.19 14.90
C GLU A 40 10.43 -36.79 16.26
N TYR A 41 9.67 -36.07 17.08
CA TYR A 41 9.14 -36.58 18.34
C TYR A 41 7.83 -37.36 18.14
N ASP A 42 7.70 -38.49 18.84
CA ASP A 42 6.46 -39.29 18.87
C ASP A 42 5.28 -38.50 19.48
N ASP A 43 5.56 -37.55 20.38
CA ASP A 43 4.61 -36.59 20.93
C ASP A 43 5.18 -35.14 20.87
N PRO A 44 4.81 -34.35 19.84
CA PRO A 44 5.16 -32.94 19.71
C PRO A 44 4.81 -32.06 20.93
N GLU A 45 3.74 -32.41 21.66
CA GLU A 45 3.32 -31.65 22.85
C GLU A 45 4.28 -31.89 24.02
N GLU A 46 4.90 -33.07 24.13
CA GLU A 46 5.89 -33.37 25.17
C GLU A 46 7.19 -32.57 24.96
N PHE A 47 7.67 -32.49 23.70
CA PHE A 47 8.82 -31.66 23.31
C PHE A 47 8.60 -30.19 23.67
N ARG A 48 7.44 -29.65 23.28
CA ARG A 48 7.02 -28.29 23.63
C ARG A 48 6.94 -28.11 25.13
N SER A 49 6.28 -29.01 25.86
CA SER A 49 6.12 -28.89 27.32
C SER A 49 7.44 -28.82 28.08
N THR A 50 8.49 -29.49 27.57
CA THR A 50 9.81 -29.53 28.22
C THR A 50 10.61 -28.25 27.96
N ILE A 51 10.67 -27.78 26.72
CA ILE A 51 11.40 -26.54 26.36
C ILE A 51 10.70 -25.30 26.93
N LEU A 52 9.37 -25.28 26.84
CA LEU A 52 8.55 -24.14 27.28
C LEU A 52 8.51 -23.96 28.80
N LYS A 53 8.89 -24.98 29.56
CA LYS A 53 8.96 -24.88 31.02
C LYS A 53 10.06 -23.95 31.49
N GLU A 54 11.18 -23.92 30.78
CA GLU A 54 12.32 -23.06 31.15
C GLU A 54 12.37 -21.77 30.33
N ASN A 55 12.05 -21.83 29.03
CA ASN A 55 12.13 -20.69 28.11
C ASN A 55 10.82 -20.58 27.28
N PRO A 56 9.72 -20.14 27.92
CA PRO A 56 8.40 -20.03 27.27
C PRO A 56 8.37 -19.11 26.04
N GLU A 57 9.25 -18.12 25.96
CA GLU A 57 9.38 -17.20 24.82
C GLU A 57 9.83 -17.89 23.52
N HIS A 58 10.46 -19.06 23.62
CA HIS A 58 10.86 -19.85 22.46
C HIS A 58 9.66 -20.29 21.61
N LEU A 59 8.47 -20.46 22.20
CA LEU A 59 7.23 -20.77 21.47
C LEU A 59 6.95 -19.77 20.35
N PHE A 60 7.29 -18.52 20.60
CA PHE A 60 7.01 -17.40 19.72
C PHE A 60 8.22 -17.03 18.87
N GLY A 61 9.29 -17.83 18.95
CA GLY A 61 10.50 -17.64 18.17
C GLY A 61 11.48 -16.61 18.75
N PHE A 62 11.37 -16.28 20.03
CA PHE A 62 12.28 -15.37 20.73
C PHE A 62 13.20 -16.13 21.67
N TRP A 63 14.33 -15.50 22.01
CA TRP A 63 15.19 -15.91 23.13
C TRP A 63 15.76 -14.66 23.79
N LYS A 64 16.14 -14.79 25.07
CA LYS A 64 16.88 -13.72 25.77
C LYS A 64 18.24 -13.51 25.11
N CYS A 65 18.55 -12.28 24.71
CA CYS A 65 19.82 -11.98 24.05
C CYS A 65 21.00 -12.27 24.96
N MET A 66 22.04 -12.91 24.42
CA MET A 66 23.22 -13.35 25.16
C MET A 66 24.06 -12.18 25.70
N TYR A 67 23.83 -10.97 25.21
CA TYR A 67 24.43 -9.75 25.75
C TYR A 67 23.74 -9.21 27.01
N SER A 68 22.54 -9.68 27.35
CA SER A 68 21.73 -9.17 28.47
C SER A 68 22.51 -9.16 29.79
N ASP A 69 23.23 -10.24 30.09
CA ASP A 69 24.04 -10.38 31.31
C ASP A 69 25.24 -9.41 31.35
N THR A 70 25.73 -8.99 30.18
CA THR A 70 26.87 -8.08 30.05
C THR A 70 26.45 -6.64 30.31
N ILE A 71 25.25 -6.26 29.86
CA ILE A 71 24.71 -4.90 30.03
C ILE A 71 23.76 -4.76 31.23
N GLN A 72 23.48 -5.86 31.94
CA GLN A 72 22.55 -5.94 33.08
C GLN A 72 21.14 -5.45 32.73
N GLN A 73 20.72 -5.71 31.48
CA GLN A 73 19.41 -5.35 30.96
C GLN A 73 18.92 -6.50 30.11
N ASP A 74 17.70 -6.94 30.37
CA ASP A 74 17.09 -8.03 29.62
C ASP A 74 16.48 -7.47 28.34
N PHE A 75 16.70 -8.15 27.23
CA PHE A 75 15.94 -7.97 26.00
C PHE A 75 15.94 -9.27 25.20
N TYR A 76 14.89 -9.45 24.41
CA TYR A 76 14.64 -10.68 23.68
C TYR A 76 14.69 -10.41 22.19
N VAL A 77 15.33 -11.31 21.46
CA VAL A 77 15.61 -11.14 20.05
C VAL A 77 15.01 -12.29 19.24
N SER A 78 14.73 -12.00 17.98
CA SER A 78 14.37 -12.95 16.93
C SER A 78 14.96 -12.47 15.60
N ASN A 79 14.82 -13.25 14.54
CA ASN A 79 15.28 -12.87 13.20
C ASN A 79 14.61 -11.61 12.62
N GLU A 80 13.38 -11.28 13.02
CA GLU A 80 12.61 -10.18 12.41
C GLU A 80 12.27 -9.05 13.39
N SER A 81 12.36 -9.31 14.69
CA SER A 81 11.90 -8.37 15.71
C SER A 81 12.55 -8.58 17.07
N TRP A 82 12.62 -7.50 17.86
CA TRP A 82 13.11 -7.51 19.24
C TRP A 82 12.00 -7.11 20.21
N ILE A 83 12.06 -7.60 21.44
CA ILE A 83 11.19 -7.22 22.56
C ILE A 83 12.06 -6.66 23.68
N ILE A 84 11.78 -5.43 24.08
CA ILE A 84 12.50 -4.72 25.13
C ILE A 84 11.54 -4.50 26.31
N PRO A 85 11.82 -5.09 27.47
CA PRO A 85 11.07 -4.89 28.70
C PRO A 85 10.98 -3.41 29.14
N PRO A 86 9.96 -3.04 29.92
CA PRO A 86 9.77 -1.68 30.41
C PRO A 86 10.97 -1.10 31.18
N GLU A 87 11.64 -1.95 31.96
CA GLU A 87 12.79 -1.62 32.80
C GLU A 87 14.11 -1.42 32.03
N SER A 88 14.16 -1.87 30.77
CA SER A 88 15.35 -1.80 29.93
C SER A 88 15.41 -0.50 29.10
N ASP A 89 16.62 0.02 28.93
CA ASP A 89 16.92 1.24 28.19
C ASP A 89 17.08 0.94 26.68
N LEU A 90 16.04 1.31 25.91
CA LEU A 90 16.01 1.20 24.46
C LEU A 90 17.21 1.86 23.78
N ASN A 91 17.59 3.06 24.21
CA ASN A 91 18.65 3.85 23.57
C ASN A 91 20.01 3.17 23.79
N GLU A 92 20.25 2.69 25.00
CA GLU A 92 21.49 2.00 25.32
C GLU A 92 21.61 0.67 24.56
N ILE A 93 20.53 -0.12 24.50
CA ILE A 93 20.48 -1.39 23.78
C ILE A 93 20.75 -1.16 22.28
N LEU A 94 20.05 -0.20 21.66
CA LEU A 94 20.25 0.11 20.25
C LEU A 94 21.66 0.59 19.95
N ARG A 95 22.21 1.51 20.76
CA ARG A 95 23.57 2.03 20.55
C ARG A 95 24.65 0.96 20.68
N LYS A 96 24.48 0.00 21.58
CA LYS A 96 25.49 -1.05 21.83
C LYS A 96 25.38 -2.25 20.91
N HIS A 97 24.16 -2.60 20.50
CA HIS A 97 23.87 -3.87 19.83
C HIS A 97 23.22 -3.72 18.46
N SER A 98 23.02 -2.49 17.99
CA SER A 98 22.64 -2.18 16.61
C SER A 98 23.60 -1.13 16.02
N SER A 99 23.48 -0.85 14.72
CA SER A 99 24.24 0.22 14.06
C SER A 99 23.62 1.61 14.23
N ILE A 100 22.66 1.77 15.16
CA ILE A 100 21.89 3.01 15.37
C ILE A 100 22.40 3.68 16.65
N GLU A 101 23.18 4.75 16.50
CA GLU A 101 23.72 5.52 17.64
C GLU A 101 22.74 6.59 18.14
N GLU A 102 22.05 7.25 17.22
CA GLU A 102 21.03 8.26 17.47
C GLU A 102 19.84 7.99 16.55
N PHE A 103 18.63 8.24 17.05
CA PHE A 103 17.41 8.13 16.28
C PHE A 103 16.34 9.05 16.86
N ASN A 104 15.39 9.43 16.00
CA ASN A 104 14.16 10.10 16.39
C ASN A 104 12.97 9.18 16.13
N LEU A 105 11.92 9.33 16.93
CA LEU A 105 10.68 8.57 16.79
C LEU A 105 9.55 9.53 16.44
N GLU A 106 8.93 9.30 15.28
CA GLU A 106 7.74 10.03 14.85
C GLU A 106 6.52 9.13 15.03
N GLU A 107 5.43 9.69 15.58
CA GLU A 107 4.18 8.95 15.77
C GLU A 107 3.61 8.48 14.42
N GLY A 108 3.18 7.22 14.38
CA GLY A 108 2.59 6.59 13.20
C GLY A 108 1.22 5.99 13.50
N ASN A 109 0.45 5.78 12.44
CA ASN A 109 -0.85 5.13 12.50
C ASN A 109 -0.79 3.79 11.76
N ILE A 110 -1.37 2.74 12.33
CA ILE A 110 -1.53 1.44 11.66
C ILE A 110 -2.90 1.36 10.99
N PHE A 111 -2.94 0.80 9.79
CA PHE A 111 -4.18 0.43 9.13
C PHE A 111 -4.01 -0.87 8.34
N SER A 112 -5.13 -1.52 8.04
CA SER A 112 -5.18 -2.68 7.16
C SER A 112 -5.94 -2.34 5.88
N LEU A 113 -5.44 -2.84 4.76
CA LEU A 113 -6.09 -2.69 3.45
C LEU A 113 -5.75 -3.88 2.56
N ASN A 114 -6.77 -4.53 2.00
CA ASN A 114 -6.63 -5.69 1.09
C ASN A 114 -5.73 -6.80 1.63
N GLY A 115 -5.85 -7.11 2.93
CA GLY A 115 -5.06 -8.16 3.59
C GLY A 115 -3.61 -7.77 3.90
N GLY A 116 -3.18 -6.56 3.56
CA GLY A 116 -1.91 -5.98 4.01
C GLY A 116 -2.07 -5.11 5.26
N TYR A 117 -1.03 -5.06 6.09
CA TYR A 117 -0.92 -4.14 7.22
C TYR A 117 0.14 -3.10 6.93
N TYR A 118 -0.17 -1.84 7.24
CA TYR A 118 0.66 -0.70 6.92
C TYR A 118 0.75 0.24 8.11
N VAL A 119 1.92 0.85 8.27
CA VAL A 119 2.12 1.96 9.19
C VAL A 119 2.46 3.21 8.38
N ILE A 120 1.78 4.31 8.69
CA ILE A 120 1.92 5.59 8.00
C ILE A 120 2.13 6.73 8.98
N ASN A 121 3.02 7.65 8.62
CA ASN A 121 3.10 8.98 9.22
C ASN A 121 3.20 10.04 8.09
N GLU A 122 3.56 11.28 8.43
CA GLU A 122 3.68 12.37 7.46
C GLU A 122 4.75 12.11 6.38
N ASN A 123 5.76 11.29 6.68
CA ASN A 123 6.96 11.11 5.87
C ASN A 123 7.06 9.72 5.21
N TYR A 124 6.51 8.68 5.85
CA TYR A 124 6.72 7.29 5.48
C TYR A 124 5.41 6.50 5.41
N LEU A 125 5.38 5.55 4.47
CA LEU A 125 4.39 4.49 4.38
C LEU A 125 5.12 3.16 4.25
N LEU A 126 4.98 2.30 5.26
CA LEU A 126 5.71 1.05 5.39
C LEU A 126 4.75 -0.12 5.47
N ARG A 127 5.09 -1.23 4.80
CA ARG A 127 4.37 -2.49 4.98
C ARG A 127 4.90 -3.21 6.21
N VAL A 128 3.99 -3.64 7.07
CA VAL A 128 4.30 -4.40 8.29
C VAL A 128 4.36 -5.89 8.00
N SER A 129 5.41 -6.56 8.49
CA SER A 129 5.39 -8.03 8.62
C SER A 129 4.42 -8.42 9.73
N PHE A 130 3.19 -8.76 9.34
CA PHE A 130 2.16 -9.18 10.28
C PHE A 130 2.57 -10.43 11.09
N PRO A 131 3.19 -11.48 10.51
CA PRO A 131 3.68 -12.62 11.29
C PRO A 131 4.70 -12.23 12.38
N ALA A 132 5.64 -11.32 12.08
CA ALA A 132 6.63 -10.85 13.04
C ALA A 132 5.98 -10.11 14.22
N LEU A 133 5.04 -9.20 13.91
CA LEU A 133 4.30 -8.44 14.92
C LEU A 133 3.44 -9.37 15.78
N ALA A 134 2.75 -10.32 15.16
CA ALA A 134 1.88 -11.28 15.84
C ALA A 134 2.64 -12.15 16.84
N LYS A 135 3.80 -12.69 16.43
CA LYS A 135 4.67 -13.46 17.32
C LYS A 135 5.14 -12.63 18.51
N ALA A 136 5.61 -11.41 18.26
CA ALA A 136 6.08 -10.51 19.32
C ALA A 136 4.96 -10.18 20.32
N PHE A 137 3.77 -9.87 19.80
CA PHE A 137 2.58 -9.60 20.60
C PHE A 137 2.22 -10.78 21.49
N GLN A 138 2.11 -11.97 20.90
CA GLN A 138 1.73 -13.17 21.63
C GLN A 138 2.77 -13.54 22.70
N CYS A 139 4.05 -13.34 22.42
CA CYS A 139 5.12 -13.51 23.40
C CYS A 139 4.92 -12.58 24.60
N VAL A 140 4.73 -11.28 24.36
CA VAL A 140 4.51 -10.31 25.44
C VAL A 140 3.28 -10.66 26.28
N SER A 141 2.16 -10.99 25.63
CA SER A 141 0.90 -11.23 26.35
C SER A 141 0.89 -12.56 27.12
N HIS A 142 1.37 -13.66 26.52
CA HIS A 142 1.31 -14.99 27.14
C HIS A 142 2.47 -15.25 28.10
N VAL A 143 3.68 -14.79 27.76
CA VAL A 143 4.88 -15.11 28.52
C VAL A 143 5.12 -14.07 29.60
N PHE A 144 5.13 -12.79 29.23
CA PHE A 144 5.59 -11.73 30.12
C PHE A 144 4.47 -11.09 30.95
N ASN A 145 3.26 -11.00 30.41
CA ASN A 145 2.10 -10.43 31.12
C ASN A 145 1.18 -11.48 31.78
N GLN A 146 1.45 -12.77 31.61
CA GLN A 146 0.68 -13.89 32.19
C GLN A 146 -0.85 -13.79 31.95
N GLU A 147 -1.28 -13.22 30.83
CA GLU A 147 -2.69 -13.29 30.45
C GLU A 147 -3.03 -14.72 30.04
N GLN A 148 -3.59 -15.49 30.98
CA GLN A 148 -3.89 -16.92 30.82
C GLN A 148 -4.89 -17.26 29.69
N SER A 149 -5.57 -16.29 29.07
CA SER A 149 -6.78 -16.56 28.28
C SER A 149 -6.73 -16.24 26.78
N LEU A 150 -5.56 -16.04 26.16
CA LEU A 150 -5.50 -15.66 24.74
C LEU A 150 -5.45 -16.84 23.77
N LEU A 151 -5.07 -18.05 24.21
CA LEU A 151 -5.18 -19.28 23.41
C LEU A 151 -6.64 -19.60 23.01
N GLU A 152 -7.63 -19.09 23.73
CA GLU A 152 -9.07 -19.23 23.41
C GLU A 152 -9.63 -18.04 22.60
N ARG A 153 -8.88 -16.96 22.41
CA ARG A 153 -9.33 -15.78 21.65
C ARG A 153 -8.66 -15.73 20.29
N HIS A 154 -9.37 -16.17 19.26
CA HIS A 154 -9.04 -15.87 17.86
C HIS A 154 -9.15 -14.37 17.51
N ASP A 155 -9.49 -13.50 18.48
CA ASP A 155 -9.76 -12.07 18.32
C ASP A 155 -8.58 -11.14 18.66
N TRP A 156 -7.36 -11.65 18.87
CA TRP A 156 -6.17 -10.80 19.11
C TRP A 156 -5.91 -9.80 17.96
N LEU A 157 -6.36 -10.13 16.75
CA LEU A 157 -6.40 -9.26 15.57
C LEU A 157 -7.19 -7.95 15.79
N TYR A 158 -8.19 -7.97 16.67
CA TYR A 158 -9.04 -6.82 16.99
C TYR A 158 -8.57 -6.05 18.22
N ASP A 159 -7.58 -6.56 18.95
CA ASP A 159 -7.06 -5.94 20.16
C ASP A 159 -5.71 -5.23 19.95
N LEU A 160 -5.47 -4.73 18.73
CA LEU A 160 -4.49 -3.65 18.48
C LEU A 160 -4.76 -2.40 19.35
N LYS A 161 -5.90 -2.33 20.05
CA LYS A 161 -6.18 -1.33 21.10
C LYS A 161 -5.22 -1.40 22.28
N SER A 162 -4.59 -2.55 22.51
CA SER A 162 -3.54 -2.72 23.53
C SER A 162 -2.20 -2.11 23.11
N ILE A 163 -2.03 -1.78 21.83
CA ILE A 163 -0.89 -0.98 21.39
C ILE A 163 -1.08 0.43 21.92
N ASN A 164 -0.21 0.82 22.85
CA ASN A 164 -0.20 2.15 23.45
C ASN A 164 0.24 3.20 22.43
N THR A 165 1.33 2.93 21.71
CA THR A 165 1.90 3.85 20.72
C THR A 165 2.56 3.09 19.58
N ILE A 166 2.56 3.71 18.40
CA ILE A 166 3.29 3.25 17.22
C ILE A 166 4.18 4.40 16.77
N SER A 167 5.45 4.12 16.54
CA SER A 167 6.40 5.12 16.08
C SER A 167 7.28 4.57 14.96
N ILE A 168 7.65 5.44 14.02
CA ILE A 168 8.59 5.13 12.95
C ILE A 168 9.91 5.82 13.29
N SER A 169 11.03 5.09 13.17
CA SER A 169 12.35 5.71 13.34
C SER A 169 12.62 6.72 12.22
N ASP A 170 13.52 7.67 12.47
CA ASP A 170 14.12 8.44 11.39
C ASP A 170 14.71 7.50 10.33
N TYR A 171 14.56 7.90 9.07
CA TYR A 171 14.91 7.12 7.87
C TYR A 171 14.14 5.81 7.64
N ALA A 172 13.17 5.49 8.51
CA ALA A 172 12.37 4.27 8.49
C ALA A 172 13.20 2.97 8.59
N ASN A 173 14.20 2.97 9.47
CA ASN A 173 15.05 1.81 9.76
C ASN A 173 14.28 0.73 10.54
N PHE A 174 13.39 1.15 11.44
CA PHE A 174 12.51 0.26 12.19
C PHE A 174 11.18 0.91 12.54
N ILE A 175 10.22 0.07 12.93
CA ILE A 175 8.96 0.51 13.55
C ILE A 175 8.98 0.06 15.01
N LEU A 176 8.64 0.98 15.91
CA LEU A 176 8.49 0.73 17.33
C LEU A 176 7.01 0.62 17.69
N PHE A 177 6.63 -0.48 18.31
CA PHE A 177 5.31 -0.66 18.92
C PHE A 177 5.47 -0.70 20.43
N THR A 178 4.68 0.06 21.17
CA THR A 178 4.64 -0.04 22.64
C THR A 178 3.37 -0.78 23.06
N ILE A 179 3.52 -1.87 23.81
CA ILE A 179 2.43 -2.75 24.21
C ILE A 179 2.61 -3.10 25.68
N ASN A 180 1.68 -2.64 26.53
CA ASN A 180 1.73 -2.84 27.98
C ASN A 180 3.10 -2.45 28.59
N GLY A 181 3.71 -1.38 28.06
CA GLY A 181 5.03 -0.88 28.47
C GLY A 181 6.23 -1.60 27.84
N TYR A 182 6.04 -2.78 27.23
CA TYR A 182 7.08 -3.43 26.43
C TYR A 182 7.23 -2.71 25.10
N LYS A 183 8.46 -2.61 24.61
CA LYS A 183 8.78 -1.99 23.33
C LYS A 183 9.17 -3.07 22.33
N ILE A 184 8.45 -3.16 21.23
CA ILE A 184 8.67 -4.13 20.16
C ILE A 184 9.27 -3.40 18.98
N ILE A 185 10.45 -3.82 18.55
CA ILE A 185 11.12 -3.30 17.36
C ILE A 185 10.88 -4.27 16.22
N LEU A 186 10.31 -3.81 15.11
CA LEU A 186 10.25 -4.57 13.87
C LEU A 186 11.30 -4.06 12.89
N TRP A 187 12.16 -4.97 12.45
CA TRP A 187 13.27 -4.69 11.54
C TRP A 187 12.89 -4.94 10.08
N HIS A 188 13.63 -4.35 9.14
CA HIS A 188 13.55 -4.64 7.70
C HIS A 188 12.14 -4.48 7.09
N GLN A 189 11.48 -3.36 7.36
CA GLN A 189 10.17 -3.10 6.79
C GLN A 189 10.27 -2.70 5.32
N TYR A 190 9.41 -3.28 4.49
CA TYR A 190 9.45 -3.07 3.05
C TYR A 190 8.91 -1.68 2.73
N LYS A 191 9.80 -0.80 2.24
CA LYS A 191 9.36 0.40 1.52
C LYS A 191 8.54 -0.05 0.32
N LEU A 192 7.33 0.47 0.22
CA LEU A 192 6.42 0.11 -0.87
C LEU A 192 7.01 0.56 -2.20
N THR A 193 6.84 -0.28 -3.24
CA THR A 193 7.17 0.15 -4.59
C THR A 193 6.16 1.19 -5.08
N PHE A 194 6.51 1.97 -6.10
CA PHE A 194 5.55 2.91 -6.71
C PHE A 194 4.25 2.21 -7.18
N SER A 195 4.36 0.97 -7.65
CA SER A 195 3.20 0.16 -8.02
C SER A 195 2.30 -0.15 -6.82
N ASP A 196 2.89 -0.53 -5.69
CA ASP A 196 2.15 -0.81 -4.47
C ASP A 196 1.45 0.44 -3.92
N ILE A 197 2.13 1.60 -3.96
CA ILE A 197 1.57 2.89 -3.53
C ILE A 197 0.38 3.27 -4.42
N ASN A 198 0.48 3.12 -5.74
CA ASN A 198 -0.62 3.42 -6.65
C ASN A 198 -1.83 2.51 -6.43
N LEU A 199 -1.58 1.22 -6.21
CA LEU A 199 -2.63 0.27 -5.90
C LEU A 199 -3.32 0.65 -4.58
N LEU A 200 -2.54 0.93 -3.54
CA LEU A 200 -3.05 1.34 -2.24
C LEU A 200 -3.89 2.62 -2.33
N ASN A 201 -3.42 3.63 -3.09
CA ASN A 201 -4.14 4.88 -3.30
C ASN A 201 -5.51 4.66 -3.99
N ARG A 202 -5.57 3.81 -5.01
CA ARG A 202 -6.86 3.47 -5.68
C ARG A 202 -7.85 2.83 -4.72
N ASN A 203 -7.37 1.91 -3.88
CA ASN A 203 -8.21 1.22 -2.91
C ASN A 203 -8.68 2.17 -1.79
N ALA A 204 -7.80 3.03 -1.29
CA ALA A 204 -8.16 4.05 -0.31
C ALA A 204 -9.18 5.05 -0.86
N ALA A 205 -9.03 5.48 -2.13
CA ALA A 205 -9.98 6.37 -2.79
C ALA A 205 -11.38 5.77 -2.89
N ALA A 206 -11.49 4.46 -3.20
CA ALA A 206 -12.77 3.77 -3.23
C ALA A 206 -13.47 3.76 -1.86
N ILE A 207 -12.71 3.48 -0.78
CA ILE A 207 -13.23 3.53 0.59
C ILE A 207 -13.71 4.94 0.93
N PHE A 208 -12.85 5.94 0.69
CA PHE A 208 -13.17 7.34 0.95
C PHE A 208 -14.44 7.78 0.24
N ASN A 209 -14.59 7.47 -1.05
CA ASN A 209 -15.75 7.82 -1.84
C ASN A 209 -17.04 7.20 -1.28
N ILE A 210 -17.00 5.93 -0.88
CA ILE A 210 -18.14 5.24 -0.27
C ILE A 210 -18.48 5.86 1.08
N THR A 211 -17.49 6.07 1.95
CA THR A 211 -17.73 6.62 3.29
C THR A 211 -18.25 8.05 3.23
N SER A 212 -17.68 8.88 2.36
CA SER A 212 -18.14 10.26 2.11
C SER A 212 -19.59 10.28 1.63
N ALA A 213 -19.95 9.39 0.71
CA ALA A 213 -21.35 9.26 0.26
C ALA A 213 -22.30 8.86 1.40
N LEU A 214 -21.88 8.00 2.33
CA LEU A 214 -22.68 7.53 3.46
C LEU A 214 -22.92 8.63 4.52
N ILE A 215 -21.94 9.49 4.77
CA ILE A 215 -22.07 10.60 5.73
C ILE A 215 -22.71 11.85 5.12
N GLY A 216 -23.32 11.71 3.93
CA GLY A 216 -23.97 12.83 3.25
C GLY A 216 -23.01 13.86 2.67
N LEU A 217 -21.69 13.62 2.72
CA LEU A 217 -20.68 14.29 1.89
C LEU A 217 -20.71 13.75 0.46
N LYS A 218 -21.89 13.36 -0.01
CA LYS A 218 -22.13 13.04 -1.41
C LYS A 218 -22.11 14.38 -2.13
N ASP A 219 -20.92 14.92 -2.34
CA ASP A 219 -20.73 15.97 -3.31
C ASP A 219 -21.43 15.49 -4.56
N SER A 220 -22.32 16.32 -5.07
CA SER A 220 -22.84 16.11 -6.40
C SER A 220 -21.63 15.82 -7.29
N ILE A 221 -21.58 14.65 -7.93
CA ILE A 221 -20.49 14.35 -8.88
C ILE A 221 -20.55 15.31 -10.07
N SER A 222 -21.67 16.04 -10.20
CA SER A 222 -21.83 17.17 -11.09
C SER A 222 -20.66 18.14 -10.96
N CYS A 223 -20.02 18.39 -12.10
CA CYS A 223 -18.98 19.40 -12.19
C CYS A 223 -19.61 20.68 -12.72
N ASN A 224 -19.21 21.84 -12.18
CA ASN A 224 -19.65 23.11 -12.72
C ASN A 224 -18.85 23.43 -14.00
N TRP A 225 -19.25 22.80 -15.11
CA TRP A 225 -18.63 22.94 -16.43
C TRP A 225 -18.53 24.40 -16.94
N SER A 226 -19.32 25.33 -16.38
CA SER A 226 -19.23 26.75 -16.70
C SER A 226 -17.95 27.44 -16.22
N GLN A 227 -17.22 26.82 -15.27
CA GLN A 227 -15.92 27.31 -14.81
C GLN A 227 -14.81 27.12 -15.85
N LEU A 228 -15.00 26.22 -16.81
CA LEU A 228 -14.01 25.92 -17.83
C LEU A 228 -14.19 26.76 -19.09
N ASN A 229 -13.06 27.02 -19.74
CA ASN A 229 -12.96 27.46 -21.14
C ASN A 229 -12.43 26.31 -22.03
N ASP A 230 -12.45 26.52 -23.34
CA ASP A 230 -12.07 25.50 -24.34
C ASP A 230 -10.67 24.90 -24.04
N GLU A 231 -9.70 25.73 -23.69
CA GLU A 231 -8.31 25.33 -23.40
C GLU A 231 -8.23 24.49 -22.11
N SER A 232 -8.79 25.00 -21.02
CA SER A 232 -8.82 24.27 -19.74
C SER A 232 -9.63 22.97 -19.82
N PHE A 233 -10.61 22.90 -20.72
CA PHE A 233 -11.37 21.67 -20.98
C PHE A 233 -10.52 20.65 -21.74
N GLU A 234 -9.76 21.07 -22.76
CA GLU A 234 -8.80 20.18 -23.44
C GLU A 234 -7.70 19.69 -22.47
N GLU A 235 -7.20 20.54 -21.57
CA GLU A 235 -6.24 20.14 -20.53
C GLU A 235 -6.83 19.12 -19.57
N LEU A 236 -8.08 19.31 -19.13
CA LEU A 236 -8.81 18.32 -18.32
C LEU A 236 -8.93 16.98 -19.05
N CYS A 237 -9.31 16.98 -20.33
CA CYS A 237 -9.42 15.77 -21.13
C CYS A 237 -8.07 15.06 -21.29
N TYR A 238 -6.99 15.83 -21.47
CA TYR A 238 -5.63 15.32 -21.51
C TYR A 238 -5.27 14.61 -20.20
N ASP A 239 -5.54 15.25 -19.05
CA ASP A 239 -5.23 14.65 -17.76
C ASP A 239 -6.08 13.39 -17.49
N ILE A 240 -7.36 13.37 -17.89
CA ILE A 240 -8.20 12.17 -17.79
C ILE A 240 -7.58 11.02 -18.59
N ILE A 241 -7.16 11.24 -19.84
CA ILE A 241 -6.49 10.24 -20.67
C ILE A 241 -5.15 9.82 -20.04
N TYR A 242 -4.40 10.75 -19.46
CA TYR A 242 -3.11 10.49 -18.82
C TYR A 242 -3.23 9.48 -17.66
N TYR A 243 -4.34 9.49 -16.94
CA TYR A 243 -4.60 8.57 -15.83
C TYR A 243 -5.34 7.28 -16.23
N ASP A 244 -5.83 7.18 -17.48
CA ASP A 244 -6.53 5.99 -17.97
C ASP A 244 -5.53 4.84 -18.25
N PRO A 245 -5.68 3.67 -17.60
CA PRO A 245 -4.75 2.54 -17.75
C PRO A 245 -4.71 1.92 -19.17
N LYS A 246 -5.71 2.21 -20.02
CA LYS A 246 -5.74 1.74 -21.41
C LYS A 246 -4.63 2.38 -22.25
N PHE A 247 -4.25 3.60 -21.93
CA PHE A 247 -3.36 4.42 -22.74
C PHE A 247 -1.94 4.49 -22.17
N ASP A 248 -0.95 4.49 -23.05
CA ASP A 248 0.44 4.75 -22.70
C ASP A 248 0.63 6.25 -22.51
N ASN A 249 0.69 6.66 -21.25
CA ASN A 249 0.86 8.05 -20.85
C ASN A 249 2.17 8.69 -21.36
N LYS A 250 3.15 7.92 -21.84
CA LYS A 250 4.37 8.46 -22.46
C LYS A 250 4.13 8.92 -23.90
N THR A 251 3.03 8.50 -24.52
CA THR A 251 2.72 8.76 -25.93
C THR A 251 1.69 9.86 -26.14
N ILE A 252 1.02 10.29 -25.07
CA ILE A 252 -0.03 11.31 -25.11
C ILE A 252 0.55 12.67 -25.54
N ARG A 253 -0.16 13.37 -26.43
CA ARG A 253 0.22 14.67 -26.96
C ARG A 253 -1.03 15.53 -27.16
N LYS A 254 -1.06 16.70 -26.54
CA LYS A 254 -2.02 17.78 -26.85
C LYS A 254 -1.58 18.50 -28.12
N MET A 255 -2.50 18.77 -29.03
CA MET A 255 -2.23 19.43 -30.30
C MET A 255 -2.65 20.89 -30.22
N GLY A 256 -1.68 21.78 -30.45
CA GLY A 256 -1.94 23.22 -30.62
C GLY A 256 -2.61 23.93 -29.43
N LYS A 257 -2.95 25.19 -29.68
CA LYS A 257 -3.85 25.98 -28.82
C LYS A 257 -5.29 25.79 -29.30
N SER A 258 -6.25 25.86 -28.38
CA SER A 258 -7.67 25.80 -28.74
C SER A 258 -8.00 26.78 -29.88
N ARG A 259 -8.68 26.29 -30.93
CA ARG A 259 -9.06 27.00 -32.18
C ARG A 259 -7.97 27.15 -33.25
N SER A 260 -6.83 26.50 -33.10
CA SER A 260 -5.87 26.30 -34.21
C SER A 260 -6.52 25.45 -35.31
N ARG A 261 -6.10 25.59 -36.58
CA ARG A 261 -6.60 24.79 -37.71
C ARG A 261 -6.04 23.36 -37.65
N ASP A 262 -6.36 22.63 -36.59
CA ASP A 262 -5.82 21.29 -36.31
C ASP A 262 -6.77 20.17 -36.77
N GLY A 263 -7.84 20.54 -37.49
CA GLY A 263 -8.76 19.62 -38.13
C GLY A 263 -9.63 18.81 -37.16
N GLY A 264 -9.68 19.17 -35.87
CA GLY A 264 -10.46 18.45 -34.85
C GLY A 264 -9.72 17.31 -34.15
N ARG A 265 -8.40 17.20 -34.33
CA ARG A 265 -7.51 16.33 -33.57
C ARG A 265 -6.89 17.11 -32.42
N ASP A 266 -7.52 17.06 -31.25
CA ASP A 266 -7.09 17.86 -30.10
C ASP A 266 -6.04 17.11 -29.25
N ILE A 267 -6.18 15.78 -29.10
CA ILE A 267 -5.23 14.94 -28.37
C ILE A 267 -4.94 13.66 -29.16
N VAL A 268 -3.68 13.21 -29.14
CA VAL A 268 -3.25 11.94 -29.72
C VAL A 268 -2.57 11.10 -28.66
N VAL A 269 -2.88 9.81 -28.60
CA VAL A 269 -2.27 8.87 -27.66
C VAL A 269 -2.27 7.46 -28.25
N TYR A 270 -1.37 6.60 -27.79
CA TYR A 270 -1.37 5.18 -28.14
C TYR A 270 -1.81 4.33 -26.96
N THR A 271 -2.44 3.20 -27.24
CA THR A 271 -2.62 2.14 -26.23
C THR A 271 -1.29 1.46 -25.90
N HIS A 272 -1.22 0.79 -24.76
CA HIS A 272 -0.04 0.00 -24.41
C HIS A 272 0.18 -1.15 -25.41
N GLU A 273 1.41 -1.29 -25.90
CA GLU A 273 1.83 -2.49 -26.65
C GLU A 273 1.92 -3.70 -25.72
N ARG A 274 1.45 -4.87 -26.18
CA ARG A 274 1.53 -6.13 -25.44
C ARG A 274 1.76 -7.28 -26.40
N ILE A 275 2.29 -8.40 -25.92
CA ILE A 275 2.55 -9.58 -26.76
C ILE A 275 1.25 -9.97 -27.50
N GLY A 276 1.31 -9.98 -28.83
CA GLY A 276 0.17 -10.29 -29.71
C GLY A 276 -0.78 -9.11 -30.01
N TYR A 277 -0.56 -7.92 -29.45
CA TYR A 277 -1.35 -6.71 -29.75
C TYR A 277 -0.45 -5.50 -29.94
N LYS A 278 -0.48 -4.93 -31.14
CA LYS A 278 0.21 -3.68 -31.44
C LYS A 278 -0.48 -2.51 -30.73
N ALA A 279 0.30 -1.50 -30.38
CA ALA A 279 -0.23 -0.23 -29.90
C ALA A 279 -1.17 0.38 -30.95
N GLU A 280 -2.37 0.75 -30.53
CA GLU A 280 -3.41 1.36 -31.36
C GLU A 280 -3.38 2.87 -31.17
N LYS A 281 -3.32 3.63 -32.27
CA LYS A 281 -3.32 5.09 -32.23
C LYS A 281 -4.74 5.62 -32.05
N PHE A 282 -4.97 6.38 -30.98
CA PHE A 282 -6.21 7.10 -30.73
C PHE A 282 -6.07 8.60 -31.01
N ILE A 283 -7.11 9.15 -31.63
CA ILE A 283 -7.32 10.60 -31.76
C ILE A 283 -8.55 10.98 -30.95
N PHE A 284 -8.41 11.98 -30.11
CA PHE A 284 -9.49 12.54 -29.33
C PHE A 284 -9.84 13.96 -29.79
N GLN A 285 -11.14 14.20 -29.88
CA GLN A 285 -11.71 15.53 -30.05
C GLN A 285 -12.40 15.97 -28.76
N CYS A 286 -12.09 17.17 -28.28
CA CYS A 286 -12.63 17.76 -27.06
C CYS A 286 -13.61 18.86 -27.43
N LYS A 287 -14.84 18.79 -26.92
CA LYS A 287 -15.88 19.81 -27.16
C LYS A 287 -16.49 20.28 -25.85
N LEU A 288 -16.09 21.47 -25.42
CA LEU A 288 -16.80 22.19 -24.37
C LEU A 288 -18.13 22.75 -24.93
N ILE A 289 -19.24 22.33 -24.34
CA ILE A 289 -20.58 22.84 -24.68
C ILE A 289 -21.07 23.72 -23.53
N LYS A 290 -21.28 25.00 -23.82
CA LYS A 290 -21.81 25.98 -22.87
C LYS A 290 -23.34 26.01 -22.98
N SER A 291 -24.04 25.29 -22.09
CA SER A 291 -25.50 25.17 -21.87
C SER A 291 -25.89 23.70 -21.67
N ASP A 292 -27.11 23.40 -21.20
CA ASP A 292 -27.70 22.05 -21.18
C ASP A 292 -27.99 21.48 -22.58
N SER A 293 -27.25 21.91 -23.60
CA SER A 293 -27.39 21.42 -24.96
C SER A 293 -26.54 20.17 -25.22
N SER A 294 -26.98 19.36 -26.17
CA SER A 294 -26.27 18.15 -26.58
C SER A 294 -25.20 18.43 -27.63
N LEU A 295 -24.21 17.54 -27.69
CA LEU A 295 -23.30 17.41 -28.82
C LEU A 295 -24.02 16.65 -29.94
N THR A 296 -24.18 17.33 -31.07
CA THR A 296 -24.95 16.84 -32.22
C THR A 296 -24.03 16.45 -33.36
N ALA A 297 -24.53 15.64 -34.30
CA ALA A 297 -23.77 15.21 -35.48
C ALA A 297 -23.22 16.36 -36.34
N THR A 298 -23.89 17.53 -36.31
CA THR A 298 -23.48 18.75 -37.02
C THR A 298 -22.30 19.48 -36.39
N LYS A 299 -22.01 19.22 -35.11
CA LYS A 299 -20.86 19.80 -34.39
C LYS A 299 -19.60 18.95 -34.53
N VAL A 300 -19.72 17.76 -35.11
CA VAL A 300 -18.65 16.75 -35.27
C VAL A 300 -18.70 16.23 -36.72
N LEU A 301 -18.29 17.06 -37.67
CA LEU A 301 -18.52 16.79 -39.10
C LEU A 301 -17.52 15.78 -39.70
N ASP A 302 -16.25 15.86 -39.32
CA ASP A 302 -15.15 15.31 -40.14
C ASP A 302 -14.45 14.09 -39.53
N ILE A 303 -15.14 13.30 -38.70
CA ILE A 303 -14.57 12.10 -38.03
C ILE A 303 -13.87 11.19 -39.05
N SER A 304 -14.54 10.94 -40.17
CA SER A 304 -14.03 10.08 -41.23
C SER A 304 -12.71 10.60 -41.82
N ASP A 305 -12.64 11.90 -42.08
CA ASP A 305 -11.50 12.51 -42.76
C ASP A 305 -10.31 12.60 -41.80
N ILE A 306 -10.56 12.91 -40.52
CA ILE A 306 -9.53 12.94 -39.47
C ILE A 306 -8.88 11.57 -39.30
N VAL A 307 -9.71 10.52 -39.18
CA VAL A 307 -9.23 9.15 -38.98
C VAL A 307 -8.39 8.69 -40.17
N GLU A 308 -8.79 9.01 -41.40
CA GLU A 308 -8.03 8.67 -42.61
C GLU A 308 -6.76 9.49 -42.73
N GLN A 309 -6.85 10.81 -42.58
CA GLN A 309 -5.71 11.73 -42.71
C GLN A 309 -4.56 11.40 -41.76
N TYR A 310 -4.90 10.91 -40.56
CA TYR A 310 -3.92 10.64 -39.52
C TYR A 310 -3.74 9.17 -39.19
N GLU A 311 -4.32 8.26 -39.97
CA GLU A 311 -4.16 6.80 -39.83
C GLU A 311 -4.41 6.34 -38.38
N ALA A 312 -5.55 6.71 -37.82
CA ALA A 312 -5.91 6.35 -36.44
C ALA A 312 -6.67 5.02 -36.37
N ASP A 313 -6.29 4.16 -35.43
CA ASP A 313 -6.97 2.90 -35.12
C ASP A 313 -8.19 3.10 -34.22
N GLY A 314 -8.22 4.23 -33.49
CA GLY A 314 -9.30 4.61 -32.61
C GLY A 314 -9.63 6.10 -32.66
N TYR A 315 -10.89 6.40 -32.37
CA TYR A 315 -11.40 7.76 -32.27
C TYR A 315 -12.17 7.95 -30.97
N GLY A 316 -11.95 9.07 -30.32
CA GLY A 316 -12.65 9.41 -29.09
C GLY A 316 -13.18 10.84 -29.07
N ILE A 317 -14.19 11.02 -28.25
CA ILE A 317 -14.82 12.33 -28.04
C ILE A 317 -14.96 12.55 -26.55
N PHE A 318 -14.49 13.71 -26.09
CA PHE A 318 -14.83 14.28 -24.80
C PHE A 318 -15.79 15.44 -24.99
N THR A 319 -16.85 15.49 -24.19
CA THR A 319 -17.77 16.64 -24.18
C THR A 319 -18.34 16.92 -22.80
N SER A 320 -18.45 18.20 -22.44
CA SER A 320 -19.12 18.64 -21.20
C SER A 320 -20.65 18.58 -21.29
N GLY A 321 -21.20 18.22 -22.45
CA GLY A 321 -22.63 18.01 -22.66
C GLY A 321 -23.00 16.53 -22.75
N VAL A 322 -24.26 16.26 -23.10
CA VAL A 322 -24.73 14.91 -23.47
C VAL A 322 -24.48 14.68 -24.96
N ILE A 323 -24.13 13.46 -25.37
CA ILE A 323 -24.06 13.10 -26.79
C ILE A 323 -25.47 12.72 -27.26
N ASP A 324 -25.95 13.31 -28.34
CA ASP A 324 -27.27 12.98 -28.86
C ASP A 324 -27.29 11.64 -29.64
N ALA A 325 -28.48 11.07 -29.81
CA ALA A 325 -28.66 9.81 -30.53
C ALA A 325 -28.15 9.89 -31.98
N THR A 326 -28.27 11.04 -32.64
CA THR A 326 -27.85 11.20 -34.04
C THR A 326 -26.34 11.12 -34.20
N LEU A 327 -25.59 11.60 -33.22
CA LEU A 327 -24.14 11.51 -33.19
C LEU A 327 -23.69 10.10 -32.85
N PHE A 328 -24.37 9.41 -31.92
CA PHE A 328 -24.12 7.98 -31.68
C PHE A 328 -24.30 7.16 -32.96
N ASP A 329 -25.44 7.29 -33.65
CA ASP A 329 -25.71 6.59 -34.90
C ASP A 329 -24.64 6.87 -35.97
N LYS A 330 -24.19 8.13 -36.07
CA LYS A 330 -23.13 8.52 -37.00
C LYS A 330 -21.80 7.85 -36.65
N ILE A 331 -21.40 7.87 -35.38
CA ILE A 331 -20.14 7.30 -34.90
C ILE A 331 -20.15 5.78 -35.08
N ASP A 332 -21.22 5.10 -34.66
CA ASP A 332 -21.35 3.65 -34.76
C ASP A 332 -21.31 3.18 -36.21
N LYS A 333 -21.95 3.93 -37.12
CA LYS A 333 -21.87 3.64 -38.56
C LYS A 333 -20.43 3.74 -39.09
N ILE A 334 -19.68 4.76 -38.69
CA ILE A 334 -18.27 4.93 -39.10
C ILE A 334 -17.41 3.82 -38.48
N ALA A 335 -17.63 3.54 -37.18
CA ALA A 335 -16.88 2.55 -36.43
C ALA A 335 -17.04 1.15 -37.00
N ASN A 336 -18.28 0.75 -37.28
CA ASN A 336 -18.58 -0.55 -37.90
C ASN A 336 -17.99 -0.67 -39.31
N LYS A 337 -18.11 0.39 -40.13
CA LYS A 337 -17.59 0.38 -41.51
C LYS A 337 -16.07 0.23 -41.57
N ARG A 338 -15.36 0.78 -40.59
CA ARG A 338 -13.89 0.88 -40.59
C ARG A 338 -13.20 0.02 -39.53
N GLN A 339 -13.96 -0.73 -38.74
CA GLN A 339 -13.47 -1.45 -37.56
C GLN A 339 -12.73 -0.53 -36.56
N LEU A 340 -13.15 0.74 -36.51
CA LEU A 340 -12.55 1.77 -35.67
C LEU A 340 -12.93 1.53 -34.20
N LYS A 341 -11.96 1.64 -33.29
CA LYS A 341 -12.25 1.63 -31.85
C LYS A 341 -12.82 2.97 -31.42
N ILE A 342 -13.83 2.95 -30.56
CA ILE A 342 -14.46 4.18 -30.05
C ILE A 342 -14.21 4.36 -28.55
N ALA A 343 -14.01 5.60 -28.12
CA ALA A 343 -13.91 6.00 -26.73
C ALA A 343 -14.70 7.30 -26.51
N LEU A 344 -15.93 7.18 -26.00
CA LEU A 344 -16.85 8.30 -25.87
C LEU A 344 -17.04 8.65 -24.40
N SER A 345 -16.80 9.91 -24.05
CA SER A 345 -16.96 10.42 -22.69
C SER A 345 -17.80 11.69 -22.74
N SER A 346 -19.06 11.57 -22.33
CA SER A 346 -19.94 12.71 -22.08
C SER A 346 -19.72 13.24 -20.67
N LYS A 347 -20.47 14.27 -20.27
CA LYS A 347 -20.44 14.77 -18.90
C LYS A 347 -20.65 13.67 -17.85
N TYR A 348 -21.47 12.66 -18.15
CA TYR A 348 -21.77 11.59 -17.19
C TYR A 348 -20.59 10.67 -16.93
N GLU A 349 -19.83 10.31 -17.97
CA GLU A 349 -18.62 9.50 -17.83
C GLU A 349 -17.53 10.33 -17.15
N MET A 350 -17.32 11.57 -17.61
CA MET A 350 -16.30 12.44 -17.03
C MET A 350 -16.54 12.75 -15.55
N GLU A 351 -17.78 13.01 -15.13
CA GLU A 351 -18.11 13.25 -13.71
C GLU A 351 -17.84 12.02 -12.85
N ARG A 352 -18.04 10.80 -13.39
CA ARG A 352 -17.68 9.56 -12.69
C ARG A 352 -16.16 9.42 -12.59
N ASP A 353 -15.44 9.61 -13.68
CA ASP A 353 -13.98 9.52 -13.71
C ASP A 353 -13.35 10.54 -12.74
N LEU A 354 -13.87 11.78 -12.72
CA LEU A 354 -13.39 12.83 -11.83
C LEU A 354 -13.75 12.60 -10.36
N SER A 355 -14.89 11.97 -10.07
CA SER A 355 -15.20 11.57 -8.69
C SER A 355 -14.25 10.48 -8.16
N MET A 356 -13.65 9.68 -9.05
CA MET A 356 -12.59 8.72 -8.70
C MET A 356 -11.20 9.35 -8.66
N LEU A 357 -11.04 10.59 -9.12
CA LEU A 357 -9.77 11.34 -9.18
C LEU A 357 -9.91 12.71 -8.48
N PRO A 358 -10.13 12.78 -7.15
CA PRO A 358 -10.48 14.01 -6.44
C PRO A 358 -9.44 15.14 -6.60
N LYS A 359 -8.15 14.82 -6.53
CA LYS A 359 -7.08 15.81 -6.77
C LYS A 359 -7.14 16.43 -8.17
N LEU A 360 -7.55 15.65 -9.17
CA LEU A 360 -7.73 16.14 -10.53
C LEU A 360 -8.98 17.02 -10.61
N ARG A 361 -10.07 16.59 -9.99
CA ARG A 361 -11.31 17.37 -9.90
C ARG A 361 -11.05 18.75 -9.30
N ASP A 362 -10.38 18.81 -8.15
CA ASP A 362 -10.10 20.06 -7.42
C ASP A 362 -9.22 21.04 -8.21
N ARG A 363 -8.37 20.53 -9.11
CA ARG A 363 -7.53 21.34 -9.99
C ARG A 363 -8.36 22.17 -10.98
N TYR A 364 -9.45 21.60 -11.50
CA TYR A 364 -10.26 22.18 -12.56
C TYR A 364 -11.58 22.77 -12.07
N PHE A 365 -12.11 22.27 -10.95
CA PHE A 365 -13.38 22.67 -10.36
C PHE A 365 -13.14 23.00 -8.89
N LYS A 366 -13.11 24.29 -8.56
CA LYS A 366 -12.95 24.78 -7.19
C LYS A 366 -14.29 24.87 -6.47
#